data_AF-A0A1X0DHG0-F1
#
_entry.id   AF-A0A1X0DHG0-F1
#
_cell.length_a   1.000
_cell.length_b   1.000
_cell.length_c   1.000
_cell.angle_alpha   90.00
_cell.angle_beta   90.00
_cell.angle_gamma   90.00
#
_symmetry.space_group_name_H-M   'P 1'
#
loop_
_entity.id
_entity.type
_entity.pdbx_description
1 polymer ?
#
loop_
_entity_poly.entity_id
_entity_poly.type
_entity_poly.pdbx_seq_one_letter_code
_entity_poly.pdbx_strand_id
1 'polypeptide(L)'
;MTVHPIRPAVRPSPVFLAVLGVAALGGVGAWFAGEASLPIPVMAYASVFVLVIAGWVVSLCLHEFGHAVTAWRFGDHDVAVRGYLTLNPLKYANPVMSLLLPILFILMGGIALPGGAVWVRINFMTKRQRSLVSLAGPSANLILAVLLLAATRVGHTPEHSVFWAGISFLALLQVMALVLNLLPIPGLDGYGALEPHLSPQTRQALEPMRQWGFLILIVLLMVPPLNGWFFDLVLRIYGLLGGIEPLAGLGYGLTLFWQH
;
A
#
# COMPACT_ATOMS: atom_id res chain seq x y z
N MET A 1 23.67 -25.66 13.01
CA MET A 1 22.88 -24.42 12.87
C MET A 1 21.47 -24.72 13.38
N THR A 2 21.14 -24.20 14.55
CA THR A 2 19.79 -24.34 15.14
C THR A 2 18.85 -23.41 14.39
N VAL A 3 18.00 -23.97 13.52
CA VAL A 3 16.92 -23.22 12.87
C VAL A 3 15.92 -22.85 13.98
N HIS A 4 15.93 -21.60 14.42
CA HIS A 4 14.89 -21.11 15.32
C HIS A 4 13.54 -21.20 14.59
N PRO A 5 12.54 -21.91 15.13
CA PRO A 5 11.26 -22.06 14.46
C PRO A 5 10.59 -20.69 14.27
N ILE A 6 9.95 -20.47 13.11
CA ILE A 6 9.20 -19.24 12.72
C ILE A 6 8.09 -18.89 13.73
N ARG A 7 7.53 -19.91 14.39
CA ARG A 7 6.24 -19.86 15.09
C ARG A 7 6.14 -18.93 16.32
N PRO A 8 7.22 -18.54 17.04
CA PRO A 8 7.10 -17.52 18.08
C PRO A 8 7.07 -16.08 17.54
N ALA A 9 7.63 -15.82 16.35
CA ALA A 9 7.96 -14.47 15.90
C ALA A 9 6.89 -13.79 15.01
N VAL A 10 6.10 -14.58 14.27
CA VAL A 10 5.00 -14.06 13.43
C VAL A 10 3.71 -14.08 14.23
N ARG A 11 3.26 -12.90 14.69
CA ARG A 11 2.01 -12.74 15.44
C ARG A 11 1.38 -11.39 15.14
N PRO A 12 0.12 -11.30 14.67
CA PRO A 12 -0.55 -10.02 14.52
C PRO A 12 -0.59 -9.28 15.85
N SER A 13 -0.10 -8.04 15.86
CA SER A 13 -0.13 -7.21 17.06
C SER A 13 -1.57 -6.79 17.41
N PRO A 14 -1.88 -6.50 18.69
CA PRO A 14 -3.18 -5.95 19.07
C PRO A 14 -3.53 -4.66 18.32
N VAL A 15 -2.52 -3.82 18.02
CA VAL A 15 -2.69 -2.60 17.23
C VAL A 15 -3.15 -2.92 15.81
N PHE A 16 -2.52 -3.89 15.15
CA PHE A 16 -2.93 -4.33 13.82
C PHE A 16 -4.35 -4.88 13.82
N LEU A 17 -4.69 -5.72 14.81
CA LEU A 17 -6.04 -6.28 14.93
C LEU A 17 -7.09 -5.20 15.19
N ALA A 18 -6.75 -4.17 15.96
CA ALA A 18 -7.63 -3.01 16.17
C ALA A 18 -7.86 -2.24 14.87
N VAL A 19 -6.81 -1.95 14.09
CA VAL A 19 -6.95 -1.29 12.77
C VAL A 19 -7.76 -2.13 11.80
N LEU A 20 -7.53 -3.45 11.76
CA LEU A 20 -8.31 -4.37 10.95
C LEU A 20 -9.79 -4.39 11.39
N GLY A 21 -10.05 -4.37 12.70
CA GLY A 21 -11.39 -4.24 13.25
C GLY A 21 -12.07 -2.94 12.85
N VAL A 22 -11.35 -1.81 12.87
CA VAL A 22 -11.86 -0.51 12.40
C VAL A 22 -12.19 -0.55 10.90
N ALA A 23 -11.33 -1.15 10.07
CA ALA A 23 -11.61 -1.33 8.64
C ALA A 23 -12.87 -2.19 8.42
N ALA A 24 -13.03 -3.28 9.18
CA ALA A 24 -14.21 -4.13 9.12
C ALA A 24 -15.47 -3.39 9.56
N LEU A 25 -15.42 -2.58 10.62
CA LEU A 25 -16.54 -1.74 11.06
C LEU A 25 -16.94 -0.72 10.00
N GLY A 26 -15.97 -0.08 9.34
CA GLY A 26 -16.23 0.79 8.19
C GLY A 26 -16.89 0.03 7.04
N GLY A 27 -16.44 -1.19 6.74
CA GLY A 27 -17.07 -2.06 5.74
C GLY A 27 -18.51 -2.43 6.08
N VAL A 28 -18.78 -2.81 7.34
CA VAL A 28 -20.14 -3.10 7.81
C VAL A 28 -21.04 -1.87 7.71
N GLY A 29 -20.55 -0.71 8.13
CA GLY A 29 -21.29 0.55 7.98
C GLY A 29 -21.59 0.88 6.52
N ALA A 30 -20.62 0.68 5.63
CA ALA A 30 -20.77 0.92 4.20
C ALA A 30 -21.75 -0.08 3.54
N TRP A 31 -21.81 -1.31 4.04
CA TRP A 31 -22.78 -2.31 3.60
C TRP A 31 -24.20 -1.91 3.96
N PHE A 32 -24.42 -1.48 5.21
CA PHE A 32 -25.73 -1.04 5.69
C PHE A 32 -26.14 0.36 5.19
N ALA A 33 -25.20 1.16 4.69
CA ALA A 33 -25.51 2.38 3.96
C ALA A 33 -26.20 2.10 2.61
N GLY A 34 -26.10 0.87 2.10
CA GLY A 34 -26.88 0.38 0.98
C GLY A 34 -26.45 0.97 -0.37
N GLU A 35 -27.44 1.40 -1.15
CA GLU A 35 -27.23 1.99 -2.47
C GLU A 35 -26.77 3.45 -2.36
N ALA A 36 -25.87 3.87 -3.24
CA ALA A 36 -25.47 5.27 -3.38
C ALA A 36 -26.56 6.11 -4.09
N SER A 37 -27.76 6.13 -3.55
CA SER A 37 -28.90 6.93 -4.04
C SER A 37 -28.84 8.36 -3.49
N LEU A 38 -29.15 9.36 -4.33
CA LEU A 38 -29.20 10.76 -3.90
C LEU A 38 -30.47 11.04 -3.08
N PRO A 39 -30.39 11.77 -1.94
CA PRO A 39 -29.16 12.28 -1.32
C PRO A 39 -28.36 11.17 -0.61
N ILE A 40 -27.03 11.16 -0.82
CA ILE A 40 -26.16 10.15 -0.20
C ILE A 40 -26.12 10.38 1.32
N PRO A 41 -26.38 9.35 2.15
CA PRO A 41 -26.40 9.52 3.60
C PRO A 41 -25.00 9.78 4.16
N VAL A 42 -24.89 10.62 5.19
CA VAL A 42 -23.62 10.91 5.90
C VAL A 42 -22.88 9.64 6.34
N MET A 43 -23.65 8.60 6.71
CA MET A 43 -23.09 7.31 7.11
C MET A 43 -22.35 6.61 5.97
N ALA A 44 -22.71 6.81 4.70
CA ALA A 44 -21.97 6.26 3.56
C ALA A 44 -20.56 6.86 3.49
N TYR A 45 -20.45 8.19 3.56
CA TYR A 45 -19.17 8.91 3.56
C TYR A 45 -18.28 8.49 4.73
N ALA A 46 -18.82 8.54 5.95
CA ALA A 46 -18.06 8.18 7.16
C ALA A 46 -17.58 6.72 7.12
N SER A 47 -18.44 5.79 6.68
CA SER A 47 -18.11 4.38 6.64
C SER A 47 -17.08 4.04 5.58
N VAL A 48 -17.21 4.60 4.37
CA VAL A 48 -16.22 4.40 3.29
C VAL A 48 -14.89 5.04 3.66
N PHE A 49 -14.89 6.24 4.23
CA PHE A 49 -13.67 6.88 4.74
C PHE A 49 -12.94 5.97 5.73
N VAL A 50 -13.64 5.46 6.74
CA VAL A 50 -13.06 4.58 7.75
C VAL A 50 -12.54 3.28 7.13
N LEU A 51 -13.33 2.65 6.25
CA LEU A 51 -12.93 1.43 5.52
C LEU A 51 -11.64 1.65 4.73
N VAL A 52 -11.57 2.72 3.96
CA VAL A 52 -10.46 2.99 3.04
C VAL A 52 -9.20 3.38 3.80
N ILE A 53 -9.28 4.29 4.78
CA ILE A 53 -8.11 4.74 5.53
C ILE A 53 -7.56 3.60 6.40
N ALA A 54 -8.41 2.89 7.15
CA ALA A 54 -7.94 1.76 7.96
C ALA A 54 -7.47 0.60 7.08
N GLY A 55 -8.16 0.30 5.98
CA GLY A 55 -7.76 -0.70 5.00
C GLY A 55 -6.41 -0.38 4.35
N TRP A 56 -6.14 0.90 4.08
CA TRP A 56 -4.84 1.36 3.60
C TRP A 56 -3.74 1.08 4.63
N VAL A 57 -3.96 1.40 5.91
CA VAL A 57 -2.98 1.09 6.98
C VAL A 57 -2.74 -0.42 7.09
N VAL A 58 -3.79 -1.25 6.97
CA VAL A 58 -3.65 -2.72 6.92
C VAL A 58 -2.76 -3.12 5.74
N SER A 59 -3.01 -2.59 4.54
CA SER A 59 -2.20 -2.91 3.36
C SER A 59 -0.74 -2.50 3.50
N LEU A 60 -0.48 -1.37 4.16
CA LEU A 60 0.87 -0.91 4.45
C LEU A 60 1.61 -1.88 5.37
N CYS A 61 0.94 -2.37 6.41
CA CYS A 61 1.52 -3.38 7.29
C CYS A 61 1.84 -4.68 6.54
N LEU A 62 0.98 -5.10 5.60
CA LEU A 62 1.21 -6.28 4.76
C LEU A 62 2.40 -6.10 3.81
N HIS A 63 2.54 -4.91 3.22
CA HIS A 63 3.68 -4.53 2.38
C HIS A 63 5.00 -4.67 3.15
N GLU A 64 5.12 -3.98 4.29
CA GLU A 64 6.34 -4.01 5.11
C GLU A 64 6.61 -5.40 5.71
N PHE A 65 5.56 -6.14 6.04
CA PHE A 65 5.69 -7.53 6.46
C PHE A 65 6.23 -8.44 5.34
N GLY A 66 5.87 -8.17 4.08
CA GLY A 66 6.40 -8.85 2.91
C GLY A 66 7.93 -8.75 2.82
N HIS A 67 8.47 -7.53 2.96
CA HIS A 67 9.90 -7.30 3.03
C HIS A 67 10.54 -8.04 4.21
N ALA A 68 9.98 -7.88 5.41
CA ALA A 68 10.53 -8.46 6.64
C ALA A 68 10.55 -9.99 6.61
N VAL A 69 9.48 -10.65 6.16
CA VAL A 69 9.43 -12.12 6.05
C VAL A 69 10.43 -12.63 5.02
N THR A 70 10.54 -11.96 3.88
CA THR A 70 11.45 -12.38 2.80
C THR A 70 12.90 -12.21 3.25
N ALA A 71 13.23 -11.10 3.93
CA ALA A 71 14.53 -10.85 4.52
C ALA A 71 14.89 -11.90 5.59
N TRP A 72 13.95 -12.22 6.48
CA TRP A 72 14.12 -13.25 7.50
C TRP A 72 14.44 -14.62 6.87
N ARG A 73 13.71 -15.00 5.80
CA ARG A 73 13.96 -16.25 5.05
C ARG A 73 15.36 -16.31 4.44
N PHE A 74 15.96 -15.16 4.12
CA PHE A 74 17.32 -15.09 3.58
C PHE A 74 18.39 -14.89 4.65
N GLY A 75 18.03 -14.88 5.93
CA GLY A 75 18.97 -14.92 7.05
C GLY A 75 19.00 -13.66 7.91
N ASP A 76 18.20 -12.62 7.60
CA ASP A 76 18.13 -11.44 8.47
C ASP A 76 17.21 -11.67 9.66
N HIS A 77 17.75 -12.23 10.75
CA HIS A 77 16.96 -12.50 11.94
C HIS A 77 16.69 -11.25 12.80
N ASP A 78 17.35 -10.11 12.52
CA ASP A 78 17.14 -8.86 13.28
C ASP A 78 15.75 -8.28 13.02
N VAL A 79 15.13 -8.54 11.87
CA VAL A 79 13.76 -8.09 11.56
C VAL A 79 12.73 -8.69 12.53
N ALA A 80 12.99 -9.89 13.04
CA ALA A 80 12.16 -10.51 14.07
C ALA A 80 12.33 -9.81 15.42
N VAL A 81 13.58 -9.50 15.80
CA VAL A 81 13.92 -8.79 17.05
C VAL A 81 13.33 -7.38 17.06
N ARG A 82 13.38 -6.67 15.93
CA ARG A 82 12.77 -5.34 15.73
C ARG A 82 11.24 -5.39 15.73
N GLY A 83 10.65 -6.58 15.67
CA GLY A 83 9.21 -6.79 15.73
C GLY A 83 8.48 -6.50 14.41
N TYR A 84 9.19 -6.41 13.28
CA TYR A 84 8.58 -6.19 11.96
C TYR A 84 7.67 -7.36 11.52
N LEU A 85 7.92 -8.55 12.07
CA LEU A 85 7.08 -9.74 11.86
C LEU A 85 5.75 -9.71 12.65
N THR A 86 5.45 -8.62 13.37
CA THR A 86 4.22 -8.47 14.18
C THR A 86 3.11 -7.65 13.52
N LEU A 87 3.30 -7.21 12.26
CA LEU A 87 2.37 -6.34 11.53
C LEU A 87 2.03 -5.03 12.28
N ASN A 88 2.87 -4.61 13.24
CA ASN A 88 2.59 -3.44 14.06
C ASN A 88 3.01 -2.16 13.33
N PRO A 89 2.07 -1.29 12.91
CA PRO A 89 2.40 -0.06 12.18
C PRO A 89 3.31 0.89 12.97
N LEU A 90 3.27 0.82 14.30
CA LEU A 90 4.06 1.68 15.19
C LEU A 90 5.53 1.25 15.30
N LYS A 91 5.88 0.05 14.84
CA LYS A 91 7.24 -0.47 14.92
C LYS A 91 8.07 -0.13 13.69
N TYR A 92 7.47 0.29 12.59
CA TYR A 92 8.18 0.66 11.37
C TYR A 92 9.06 1.91 11.58
N ALA A 93 10.08 2.09 10.74
CA ALA A 93 11.21 2.98 11.03
C ALA A 93 10.81 4.45 11.31
N ASN A 94 9.71 4.93 10.72
CA ASN A 94 9.17 6.26 11.02
C ASN A 94 7.64 6.29 10.91
N PRO A 95 6.89 5.88 11.94
CA PRO A 95 5.43 5.72 11.85
C PRO A 95 4.70 7.01 11.47
N VAL A 96 5.23 8.17 11.90
CA VAL A 96 4.64 9.48 11.58
C VAL A 96 4.76 9.75 10.09
N MET A 97 5.96 9.74 9.52
CA MET A 97 6.11 9.97 8.07
C MET A 97 5.44 8.86 7.24
N SER A 98 5.34 7.65 7.79
CA SER A 98 4.87 6.46 7.06
C SER A 98 3.37 6.25 7.08
N LEU A 99 2.67 6.88 8.02
CA LEU A 99 1.21 6.80 8.12
C LEU A 99 0.59 8.16 7.81
N LEU A 100 1.12 9.24 8.38
CA LEU A 100 0.55 10.57 8.24
C LEU A 100 0.64 11.07 6.81
N LEU A 101 1.78 10.86 6.15
CA LEU A 101 2.03 11.39 4.82
C LEU A 101 1.16 10.68 3.76
N PRO A 102 1.12 9.33 3.67
CA PRO A 102 0.22 8.66 2.72
C PRO A 102 -1.25 9.00 2.95
N ILE A 103 -1.69 9.09 4.22
CA ILE A 103 -3.05 9.51 4.57
C ILE A 103 -3.29 10.95 4.09
N LEU A 104 -2.41 11.90 4.43
CA LEU A 104 -2.57 13.29 4.04
C LEU A 104 -2.67 13.45 2.52
N PHE A 105 -1.88 12.70 1.74
CA PHE A 105 -1.97 12.74 0.29
C PHE A 105 -3.28 12.13 -0.22
N ILE A 106 -3.75 11.01 0.32
CA ILE A 106 -5.09 10.49 0.00
C ILE A 106 -6.15 11.58 0.28
N LEU A 107 -6.06 12.25 1.43
CA LEU A 107 -6.98 13.36 1.82
C LEU A 107 -6.84 14.61 0.93
N MET A 108 -5.72 14.81 0.25
CA MET A 108 -5.56 15.91 -0.70
C MET A 108 -6.05 15.55 -2.11
N GLY A 109 -6.66 14.37 -2.32
CA GLY A 109 -6.99 13.84 -3.65
C GLY A 109 -5.78 13.26 -4.39
N GLY A 110 -4.68 13.03 -3.68
CA GLY A 110 -3.41 12.56 -4.19
C GLY A 110 -3.12 11.09 -3.88
N ILE A 111 -1.88 10.69 -4.17
CA ILE A 111 -1.42 9.30 -4.13
C ILE A 111 -1.15 8.82 -2.69
N ALA A 112 -1.49 7.58 -2.43
CA ALA A 112 -1.04 6.84 -1.28
C ALA A 112 0.47 6.54 -1.40
N LEU A 113 1.30 7.28 -0.67
CA LEU A 113 2.77 7.17 -0.71
C LEU A 113 3.27 5.89 -0.02
N PRO A 114 4.48 5.38 -0.37
CA PRO A 114 5.11 4.31 0.39
C PRO A 114 5.35 4.80 1.80
N GLY A 115 4.94 4.03 2.80
CA GLY A 115 5.26 4.32 4.17
C GLY A 115 6.20 3.27 4.73
N GLY A 116 7.26 3.74 5.37
CA GLY A 116 7.88 3.04 6.49
C GLY A 116 8.81 1.92 6.16
N ALA A 117 9.90 2.24 5.44
CA ALA A 117 10.99 1.31 5.17
C ALA A 117 11.39 0.48 6.41
N VAL A 118 11.16 -0.82 6.34
CA VAL A 118 11.79 -1.78 7.25
C VAL A 118 13.30 -1.80 7.03
N TRP A 119 14.07 -1.68 8.12
CA TRP A 119 15.52 -1.84 8.05
C TRP A 119 15.88 -3.32 7.90
N VAL A 120 16.30 -3.70 6.69
CA VAL A 120 16.81 -5.03 6.35
C VAL A 120 18.33 -5.00 6.18
N ARG A 121 19.03 -5.94 6.81
CA ARG A 121 20.44 -6.19 6.52
C ARG A 121 20.58 -6.98 5.23
N ILE A 122 21.00 -6.29 4.17
CA ILE A 122 21.18 -6.88 2.85
C ILE A 122 22.61 -7.35 2.56
N ASN A 123 23.58 -7.02 3.42
CA ASN A 123 25.02 -7.15 3.11
C ASN A 123 25.46 -8.59 2.79
N PHE A 124 24.87 -9.60 3.44
CA PHE A 124 25.16 -11.01 3.23
C PHE A 124 24.29 -11.68 2.14
N MET A 125 23.32 -10.96 1.59
CA MET A 125 22.39 -11.48 0.58
C MET A 125 22.97 -11.36 -0.84
N THR A 126 22.73 -12.39 -1.65
CA THR A 126 23.00 -12.38 -3.11
C THR A 126 22.18 -11.30 -3.82
N LYS A 127 22.61 -10.89 -5.03
CA LYS A 127 21.88 -9.90 -5.85
C LYS A 127 20.40 -10.25 -6.01
N ARG A 128 20.11 -11.51 -6.37
CA ARG A 128 18.75 -12.02 -6.53
C ARG A 128 17.95 -11.94 -5.24
N GLN A 129 18.53 -12.31 -4.10
CA GLN A 129 17.84 -12.26 -2.81
C GLN A 129 17.48 -10.82 -2.43
N ARG A 130 18.40 -9.87 -2.62
CA ARG A 130 18.13 -8.44 -2.40
C ARG A 130 16.95 -7.97 -3.24
N SER A 131 16.94 -8.32 -4.53
CA SER A 131 15.82 -7.96 -5.40
C SER A 131 14.49 -8.59 -4.99
N LEU A 132 14.51 -9.85 -4.54
CA LEU A 132 13.31 -10.52 -4.04
C LEU A 132 12.79 -9.88 -2.74
N VAL A 133 13.68 -9.42 -1.85
CA VAL A 133 13.26 -8.67 -0.65
C VAL A 133 12.58 -7.37 -1.08
N SER A 134 13.19 -6.59 -1.99
CA SER A 134 12.60 -5.33 -2.47
C SER A 134 11.27 -5.55 -3.19
N LEU A 135 11.11 -6.62 -3.97
CA LEU A 135 9.83 -6.89 -4.67
C LEU A 135 8.74 -7.49 -3.77
N ALA A 136 9.05 -7.89 -2.53
CA ALA A 136 8.10 -8.56 -1.66
C ALA A 136 6.94 -7.66 -1.20
N GLY A 137 7.22 -6.39 -0.86
CA GLY A 137 6.19 -5.41 -0.51
C GLY A 137 5.23 -5.12 -1.67
N PRO A 138 5.73 -4.73 -2.86
CA PRO A 138 4.89 -4.53 -4.05
C PRO A 138 4.08 -5.77 -4.42
N SER A 139 4.65 -6.96 -4.25
CA SER A 139 3.92 -8.22 -4.46
C SER A 139 2.74 -8.38 -3.49
N ALA A 140 2.87 -7.94 -2.23
CA ALA A 140 1.77 -7.95 -1.27
C ALA A 140 0.64 -6.99 -1.69
N ASN A 141 0.96 -5.79 -2.19
CA ASN A 141 -0.05 -4.89 -2.74
C ASN A 141 -0.73 -5.49 -3.97
N LEU A 142 0.01 -6.11 -4.89
CA LEU A 142 -0.56 -6.78 -6.06
C LEU A 142 -1.52 -7.90 -5.65
N ILE A 143 -1.12 -8.78 -4.73
CA ILE A 143 -1.98 -9.86 -4.23
C ILE A 143 -3.25 -9.28 -3.62
N LEU A 144 -3.13 -8.26 -2.76
CA LEU A 144 -4.30 -7.63 -2.14
C LEU A 144 -5.20 -6.95 -3.17
N ALA A 145 -4.64 -6.23 -4.15
CA ALA A 145 -5.38 -5.64 -5.26
C ALA A 145 -6.21 -6.70 -6.00
N VAL A 146 -5.58 -7.80 -6.39
CA VAL A 146 -6.24 -8.91 -7.10
C VAL A 146 -7.36 -9.52 -6.25
N LEU A 147 -7.15 -9.72 -4.94
CA LEU A 147 -8.19 -10.26 -4.06
C LEU A 147 -9.40 -9.32 -3.92
N LEU A 148 -9.15 -8.02 -3.74
CA LEU A 148 -10.22 -7.02 -3.63
C LEU A 148 -10.99 -6.86 -4.96
N LEU A 149 -10.28 -6.88 -6.09
CA LEU A 149 -10.87 -6.81 -7.42
C LEU A 149 -11.67 -8.07 -7.75
N ALA A 150 -11.15 -9.25 -7.43
CA ALA A 150 -11.87 -10.51 -7.59
C ALA A 150 -13.16 -10.51 -6.75
N ALA A 151 -13.08 -10.10 -5.48
CA ALA A 151 -14.25 -9.95 -4.62
C ALA A 151 -15.28 -8.98 -5.20
N THR A 152 -14.83 -7.83 -5.71
CA THR A 152 -15.70 -6.83 -6.35
C THR A 152 -16.35 -7.39 -7.61
N ARG A 153 -15.62 -8.14 -8.45
CA ARG A 153 -16.14 -8.69 -9.69
C ARG A 153 -17.19 -9.77 -9.49
N VAL A 154 -17.11 -10.56 -8.42
CA VAL A 154 -18.07 -11.63 -8.13
C VAL A 154 -19.22 -11.18 -7.23
N GLY A 155 -18.98 -10.18 -6.38
CA GLY A 155 -19.90 -9.80 -5.32
C GLY A 155 -20.61 -8.46 -5.52
N HIS A 156 -20.17 -7.62 -6.45
CA HIS A 156 -20.77 -6.30 -6.64
C HIS A 156 -22.26 -6.40 -6.97
N THR A 157 -23.07 -5.75 -6.13
CA THR A 157 -24.51 -5.59 -6.34
C THR A 157 -24.92 -4.12 -6.18
N PRO A 158 -25.93 -3.63 -6.92
CA PRO A 158 -26.40 -2.24 -6.81
C PRO A 158 -26.89 -1.87 -5.40
N GLU A 159 -27.54 -2.82 -4.71
CA GLU A 159 -28.14 -2.62 -3.38
C GLU A 159 -27.10 -2.31 -2.29
N HIS A 160 -25.84 -2.68 -2.51
CA HIS A 160 -24.71 -2.42 -1.61
C HIS A 160 -23.58 -1.66 -2.32
N SER A 161 -23.93 -0.80 -3.28
CA SER A 161 -22.97 -0.06 -4.09
C SER A 161 -22.01 0.81 -3.26
N VAL A 162 -22.41 1.31 -2.10
CA VAL A 162 -21.53 2.07 -1.18
C VAL A 162 -20.36 1.22 -0.67
N PHE A 163 -20.62 0.00 -0.22
CA PHE A 163 -19.57 -0.93 0.22
C PHE A 163 -18.61 -1.27 -0.92
N TRP A 164 -19.17 -1.67 -2.06
CA TRP A 164 -18.37 -2.08 -3.21
C TRP A 164 -17.57 -0.92 -3.79
N ALA A 165 -18.07 0.31 -3.72
CA ALA A 165 -17.32 1.52 -4.06
C ALA A 165 -16.07 1.68 -3.18
N GLY A 166 -16.22 1.51 -1.86
CA GLY A 166 -15.09 1.56 -0.93
C GLY A 166 -14.05 0.46 -1.17
N ILE A 167 -14.48 -0.78 -1.41
CA ILE A 167 -13.58 -1.91 -1.74
C ILE A 167 -12.87 -1.67 -3.07
N SER A 168 -13.60 -1.23 -4.10
CA SER A 168 -13.07 -0.94 -5.43
C SER A 168 -12.05 0.19 -5.40
N PHE A 169 -12.31 1.24 -4.61
CA PHE A 169 -11.36 2.34 -4.42
C PHE A 169 -10.13 1.91 -3.61
N LEU A 170 -10.30 1.13 -2.53
CA LEU A 170 -9.17 0.56 -1.80
C LEU A 170 -8.29 -0.32 -2.71
N ALA A 171 -8.89 -1.09 -3.63
CA ALA A 171 -8.16 -1.85 -4.64
C ALA A 171 -7.38 -0.96 -5.61
N LEU A 172 -7.98 0.16 -6.06
CA LEU A 172 -7.27 1.16 -6.87
C LEU A 172 -6.06 1.73 -6.12
N LEU A 173 -6.18 2.00 -4.81
CA LEU A 173 -5.05 2.44 -3.99
C LEU A 173 -3.92 1.39 -3.96
N GLN A 174 -4.25 0.09 -3.92
CA GLN A 174 -3.24 -0.97 -3.98
C GLN A 174 -2.51 -1.02 -5.32
N VAL A 175 -3.23 -0.85 -6.43
CA VAL A 175 -2.62 -0.76 -7.77
C VAL A 175 -1.72 0.47 -7.87
N MET A 176 -2.18 1.60 -7.34
CA MET A 176 -1.39 2.83 -7.30
C MET A 176 -0.11 2.66 -6.48
N ALA A 177 -0.20 2.03 -5.31
CA ALA A 177 0.94 1.70 -4.46
C ALA A 177 1.93 0.78 -5.16
N LEU A 178 1.43 -0.22 -5.88
CA LEU A 178 2.24 -1.14 -6.69
C LEU A 178 3.00 -0.37 -7.78
N VAL A 179 2.31 0.44 -8.59
CA VAL A 179 2.93 1.19 -9.69
C VAL A 179 3.99 2.14 -9.16
N LEU A 180 3.67 2.91 -8.11
CA LEU A 180 4.61 3.85 -7.52
C LEU A 180 5.83 3.11 -6.97
N ASN A 181 5.66 2.05 -6.20
CA ASN A 181 6.79 1.32 -5.62
C ASN A 181 7.62 0.58 -6.66
N LEU A 182 7.10 0.28 -7.86
CA LEU A 182 7.88 -0.30 -8.96
C LEU A 182 8.65 0.72 -9.79
N LEU A 183 8.45 2.03 -9.58
CA LEU A 183 9.24 3.05 -10.28
C LEU A 183 10.73 2.91 -9.93
N PRO A 184 11.64 3.05 -10.91
CA PRO A 184 13.08 2.91 -10.72
C PRO A 184 13.71 4.17 -10.09
N ILE A 185 13.08 4.71 -9.04
CA ILE A 185 13.48 5.92 -8.34
C ILE A 185 14.21 5.54 -7.05
N PRO A 186 15.42 6.05 -6.78
CA PRO A 186 16.14 5.81 -5.53
C PRO A 186 15.27 6.10 -4.30
N GLY A 187 15.16 5.11 -3.41
CA GLY A 187 14.29 5.16 -2.24
C GLY A 187 12.99 4.37 -2.37
N LEU A 188 12.63 3.91 -3.58
CA LEU A 188 11.51 3.01 -3.83
C LEU A 188 11.99 1.57 -4.07
N ASP A 189 11.07 0.63 -3.92
CA ASP A 189 11.34 -0.80 -4.03
C ASP A 189 11.84 -1.23 -5.42
N GLY A 190 11.31 -0.62 -6.48
CA GLY A 190 11.67 -0.89 -7.87
C GLY A 190 13.13 -0.57 -8.11
N TYR A 191 13.61 0.56 -7.57
CA TYR A 191 15.03 0.84 -7.54
C TYR A 191 15.80 -0.18 -6.68
N GLY A 192 15.32 -0.50 -5.47
CA GLY A 192 15.94 -1.52 -4.62
C GLY A 192 16.03 -2.90 -5.27
N ALA A 193 15.15 -3.22 -6.22
CA ALA A 193 15.20 -4.44 -7.01
C ALA A 193 16.25 -4.40 -8.11
N LEU A 194 16.46 -3.23 -8.72
CA LEU A 194 17.44 -3.01 -9.79
C LEU A 194 18.85 -2.77 -9.24
N GLU A 195 18.97 -2.09 -8.10
CA GLU A 195 20.21 -1.61 -7.49
C GLU A 195 21.31 -2.68 -7.42
N PRO A 196 21.06 -3.93 -6.98
CA PRO A 196 22.11 -4.96 -6.87
C PRO A 196 22.75 -5.33 -8.22
N HIS A 197 22.06 -5.05 -9.33
CA HIS A 197 22.50 -5.34 -10.69
C HIS A 197 23.23 -4.17 -11.36
N LEU A 198 23.14 -2.96 -10.79
CA LEU A 198 23.82 -1.79 -11.30
C LEU A 198 25.34 -1.86 -11.07
N SER A 199 26.09 -1.13 -11.92
CA SER A 199 27.53 -0.97 -11.73
C SER A 199 27.83 -0.27 -10.38
N PRO A 200 28.98 -0.53 -9.75
CA PRO A 200 29.39 0.20 -8.54
C PRO A 200 29.39 1.72 -8.71
N GLN A 201 29.82 2.21 -9.88
CA GLN A 201 29.87 3.63 -10.22
C GLN A 201 28.46 4.24 -10.27
N THR A 202 27.52 3.55 -10.91
CA THR A 202 26.11 3.98 -10.98
C THR A 202 25.47 4.04 -9.59
N ARG A 203 25.74 3.06 -8.72
CA ARG A 203 25.21 3.06 -7.35
C ARG A 203 25.73 4.25 -6.53
N GLN A 204 27.04 4.50 -6.58
CA GLN A 204 27.64 5.63 -5.88
C GLN A 204 27.10 6.98 -6.38
N ALA A 205 26.88 7.12 -7.68
CA ALA A 205 26.31 8.34 -8.26
C ALA A 205 24.85 8.58 -7.85
N LEU A 206 24.07 7.50 -7.63
CA LEU A 206 22.65 7.58 -7.29
C LEU A 206 22.37 7.57 -5.78
N GLU A 207 23.33 7.17 -4.92
CA GLU A 207 23.16 7.15 -3.47
C GLU A 207 22.68 8.50 -2.89
N PRO A 208 23.20 9.68 -3.31
CA PRO A 208 22.72 10.96 -2.80
C PRO A 208 21.27 11.26 -3.18
N MET A 209 20.75 10.66 -4.25
CA MET A 209 19.35 10.87 -4.69
C MET A 209 18.35 10.17 -3.78
N ARG A 210 18.77 9.16 -2.99
CA ARG A 210 17.88 8.41 -2.10
C ARG A 210 17.20 9.29 -1.05
N GLN A 211 17.87 10.34 -0.57
CA GLN A 211 17.29 11.31 0.37
C GLN A 211 16.26 12.24 -0.30
N TRP A 212 16.35 12.41 -1.62
CA TRP A 212 15.48 13.28 -2.41
C TRP A 212 14.29 12.52 -3.01
N GLY A 213 14.14 11.21 -2.74
CA GLY A 213 13.05 10.39 -3.28
C GLY A 213 11.68 11.03 -3.07
N PHE A 214 11.44 11.63 -1.89
CA PHE A 214 10.21 12.37 -1.60
C PHE A 214 9.98 13.58 -2.54
N LEU A 215 11.02 14.37 -2.83
CA LEU A 215 10.89 15.49 -3.77
C LEU A 215 10.61 15.00 -5.20
N ILE A 216 11.20 13.88 -5.60
CA ILE A 216 10.94 13.29 -6.93
C ILE A 216 9.46 12.89 -7.04
N LEU A 217 8.87 12.34 -5.98
CA LEU A 217 7.44 12.03 -5.93
C LEU A 217 6.57 13.29 -5.98
N ILE A 218 6.97 14.38 -5.30
CA ILE A 218 6.28 15.68 -5.42
C ILE A 218 6.33 16.18 -6.86
N VAL A 219 7.48 16.12 -7.54
CA VAL A 219 7.61 16.57 -8.94
C VAL A 219 6.75 15.72 -9.86
N LEU A 220 6.76 14.39 -9.70
CA LEU A 220 5.88 13.47 -10.44
C LEU A 220 4.41 13.90 -10.32
N LEU A 221 4.01 14.37 -9.14
CA LEU A 221 2.63 14.76 -8.83
C LEU A 221 2.27 16.18 -9.27
N MET A 222 3.19 17.13 -9.15
CA MET A 222 2.95 18.55 -9.42
C MET A 222 3.07 18.90 -10.90
N VAL A 223 3.84 18.12 -11.66
CA VAL A 223 4.03 18.34 -13.10
C VAL A 223 2.89 17.67 -13.86
N PRO A 224 1.96 18.44 -14.49
CA PRO A 224 0.72 17.87 -15.02
C PRO A 224 0.91 16.75 -16.07
N PRO A 225 1.88 16.83 -17.00
CA PRO A 225 2.13 15.72 -17.93
C PRO A 225 2.56 14.43 -17.23
N LEU A 226 3.38 14.53 -16.18
CA LEU A 226 3.87 13.38 -15.42
C LEU A 226 2.76 12.76 -14.57
N ASN A 227 1.98 13.63 -13.93
CA ASN A 227 0.82 13.26 -13.14
C ASN A 227 -0.21 12.50 -14.00
N GLY A 228 -0.59 13.07 -15.15
CA GLY A 228 -1.52 12.45 -16.10
C GLY A 228 -1.02 11.10 -16.59
N TRP A 229 0.24 11.01 -17.02
CA TRP A 229 0.85 9.72 -17.41
C TRP A 229 0.79 8.67 -16.30
N PHE A 230 1.09 9.07 -15.06
CA PHE A 230 1.08 8.17 -13.91
C PHE A 230 -0.34 7.63 -13.63
N PHE A 231 -1.33 8.52 -13.54
CA PHE A 231 -2.71 8.09 -13.27
C PHE A 231 -3.30 7.29 -14.43
N ASP A 232 -2.98 7.62 -15.67
CA ASP A 232 -3.36 6.83 -16.84
C ASP A 232 -2.79 5.41 -16.76
N LEU A 233 -1.53 5.26 -16.36
CA LEU A 233 -0.91 3.96 -16.17
C LEU A 233 -1.59 3.17 -15.04
N VAL A 234 -1.87 3.82 -13.91
CA VAL A 234 -2.57 3.21 -12.77
C VAL A 234 -3.96 2.72 -13.18
N LEU A 235 -4.75 3.56 -13.85
CA LEU A 235 -6.10 3.23 -14.30
C LEU A 235 -6.09 2.11 -15.34
N ARG A 236 -5.13 2.11 -16.28
CA ARG A 236 -4.97 1.01 -17.25
C ARG A 236 -4.68 -0.31 -16.55
N ILE A 237 -3.73 -0.34 -15.61
CA ILE A 237 -3.40 -1.56 -14.86
C ILE A 237 -4.60 -2.00 -14.01
N TYR A 238 -5.27 -1.05 -13.35
CA TYR A 238 -6.48 -1.31 -12.57
C TYR A 238 -7.56 -1.97 -13.45
N GLY A 239 -7.85 -1.42 -14.63
CA GLY A 239 -8.79 -2.00 -15.59
C GLY A 239 -8.38 -3.40 -16.06
N LEU A 240 -7.09 -3.60 -16.39
CA LEU A 240 -6.55 -4.90 -16.80
C LEU A 240 -6.69 -5.97 -15.71
N LEU A 241 -6.54 -5.61 -14.45
CA LEU A 241 -6.71 -6.51 -13.31
C LEU A 241 -8.17 -6.80 -12.95
N GLY A 242 -9.13 -6.22 -13.67
CA GLY A 242 -10.54 -6.38 -13.40
C GLY A 242 -11.17 -5.24 -12.59
N GLY A 243 -10.59 -4.05 -12.63
CA GLY A 243 -11.18 -2.84 -12.07
C GLY A 243 -12.52 -2.47 -12.71
N ILE A 244 -13.40 -1.84 -11.93
CA ILE A 244 -14.61 -1.15 -12.42
C ILE A 244 -14.39 0.33 -12.12
N GLU A 245 -14.06 1.12 -13.15
CA GLU A 245 -13.65 2.53 -12.97
C GLU A 245 -14.75 3.41 -12.34
N PRO A 246 -16.03 3.35 -12.79
CA PRO A 246 -17.09 4.15 -12.15
C PRO A 246 -17.27 3.85 -10.67
N LEU A 247 -17.06 2.60 -10.27
CA LEU A 247 -17.22 2.14 -8.88
C LEU A 247 -16.08 2.65 -7.99
N ALA A 248 -14.83 2.61 -8.49
CA ALA A 248 -13.71 3.24 -7.80
C ALA A 248 -13.84 4.77 -7.73
N GLY A 249 -14.37 5.41 -8.79
CA GLY A 249 -14.67 6.83 -8.81
C GLY A 249 -15.71 7.24 -7.76
N LEU A 250 -16.76 6.44 -7.59
CA LEU A 250 -17.73 6.61 -6.51
C LEU A 250 -17.06 6.48 -5.13
N GLY A 251 -16.20 5.47 -4.95
CA GLY A 251 -15.48 5.26 -3.69
C GLY A 251 -14.52 6.39 -3.36
N TYR A 252 -13.86 6.96 -4.39
CA TYR A 252 -13.05 8.16 -4.27
C TYR A 252 -13.88 9.35 -3.78
N GLY A 253 -15.02 9.64 -4.42
CA GLY A 253 -15.92 10.74 -4.01
C GLY A 253 -16.50 10.56 -2.60
N LEU A 254 -16.82 9.31 -2.21
CA LEU A 254 -17.29 8.99 -0.86
C LEU A 254 -16.18 9.15 0.20
N THR A 255 -14.92 8.91 -0.18
CA THR A 255 -13.77 9.09 0.72
C THR A 255 -13.44 10.57 0.91
N LEU A 256 -13.52 11.39 -0.15
CA LEU A 256 -13.19 12.82 -0.11
C LEU A 256 -14.42 13.71 0.03
N PHE A 257 -15.23 13.41 1.04
CA PHE A 257 -16.55 14.01 1.25
C PHE A 257 -16.57 15.54 1.42
N TRP A 258 -15.43 16.18 1.66
CA TRP A 258 -15.31 17.65 1.76
C TRP A 258 -15.07 18.36 0.42
N GLN A 259 -14.92 17.62 -0.69
CA GLN A 259 -14.76 18.18 -2.03
C GLN A 259 -16.11 18.43 -2.76
N HIS A 260 -17.23 18.12 -2.10
CA HIS A 260 -18.59 18.23 -2.61
C HIS A 260 -19.47 19.03 -1.65
#